data_AF-A0ABD0QFS7-F1
#
_entry.id   AF-A0ABD0QFS7-F1
#
_cell.length_a   1.000
_cell.length_b   1.000
_cell.length_c   1.000
_cell.angle_alpha   90.00
_cell.angle_beta   90.00
_cell.angle_gamma   90.00
#
_symmetry.space_group_name_H-M   'P 1'
#
loop_
_entity.id
_entity.type
_entity.pdbx_description
1 polymer ?
#
loop_
_entity_poly.entity_id
_entity_poly.type
_entity_poly.pdbx_seq_one_letter_code
_entity_poly.pdbx_strand_id
1 'polypeptide(L)'
;MSQSRRLIIVLTSHSCVSPQTNTTKSLLPDKLPKSELQLETNTSYDKIWAAYEQQVGLYDALVKQGLKVILVQVEDGVDEALLPESLQYISRTKGILKWRQNAGDRANRRFWKYMRYRMPPAKRQKSQELTVL
;
A
#
# COMPACT_ATOMS: atom_id res chain seq x y z
N MET A 1 14.54 19.08 -16.26
CA MET A 1 14.23 19.06 -14.81
C MET A 1 13.01 18.18 -14.52
N SER A 2 13.28 16.93 -14.12
CA SER A 2 12.28 15.89 -13.83
C SER A 2 11.18 16.38 -12.89
N GLN A 3 9.91 16.11 -13.23
CA GLN A 3 8.79 16.36 -12.33
C GLN A 3 8.96 15.46 -11.10
N SER A 4 9.24 16.04 -9.93
CA SER A 4 9.14 15.29 -8.68
C SER A 4 7.68 14.85 -8.53
N ARG A 5 7.42 13.54 -8.55
CA ARG A 5 6.10 12.97 -8.25
C ARG A 5 6.14 12.32 -6.87
N ARG A 6 5.03 12.36 -6.14
CA ARG A 6 4.87 11.67 -4.86
C ARG A 6 3.77 10.63 -5.03
N LEU A 7 4.00 9.43 -4.51
CA LEU A 7 2.98 8.38 -4.48
C LEU A 7 2.22 8.50 -3.16
N ILE A 8 0.90 8.67 -3.23
CA ILE A 8 0.04 8.63 -2.04
C ILE A 8 -0.58 7.24 -1.97
N ILE A 9 -0.45 6.58 -0.82
CA ILE A 9 -1.11 5.31 -0.53
C ILE A 9 -2.10 5.56 0.61
N VAL A 10 -3.36 5.25 0.34
CA VAL A 10 -4.46 5.42 1.29
C VAL A 10 -4.74 4.08 1.96
N LEU A 11 -4.69 4.06 3.28
CA LEU A 11 -4.94 2.92 4.13
C LEU A 11 -6.37 2.99 4.66
N THR A 12 -7.10 1.89 4.46
CA THR A 12 -8.50 1.70 4.87
C THR A 12 -8.60 0.43 5.69
N SER A 13 -9.54 0.38 6.64
CA SER A 13 -9.74 -0.79 7.52
C SER A 13 -9.94 -2.12 6.78
N HIS A 14 -10.54 -2.08 5.58
CA HIS A 14 -10.79 -3.26 4.74
C HIS A 14 -9.57 -3.76 3.94
N SER A 15 -8.46 -3.01 3.91
CA SER A 15 -7.29 -3.34 3.08
C SER A 15 -6.29 -4.27 3.75
N CYS A 16 -6.41 -4.47 5.06
CA CYS A 16 -5.57 -5.32 5.89
C CYS A 16 -6.31 -6.60 6.29
N VAL A 17 -6.56 -7.48 5.31
CA VAL A 17 -7.04 -8.84 5.57
C VAL A 17 -5.84 -9.77 5.50
N SER A 18 -5.43 -10.29 6.65
CA SER A 18 -4.47 -11.41 6.70
C SER A 18 -5.07 -12.60 5.95
N PRO A 19 -4.33 -13.31 5.09
CA PRO A 19 -4.74 -14.64 4.66
C PRO A 19 -4.82 -15.49 5.93
N GLN A 20 -6.03 -15.80 6.38
CA GLN A 20 -6.23 -16.67 7.52
C GLN A 20 -5.51 -18.00 7.28
N THR A 21 -4.43 -18.25 8.04
CA THR A 21 -3.88 -19.60 8.20
C THR A 21 -4.79 -20.32 9.19
N ASN A 22 -5.87 -20.89 8.69
CA ASN A 22 -6.70 -21.77 9.49
C ASN A 22 -5.83 -22.97 9.91
N THR A 23 -5.55 -23.03 11.21
CA THR A 23 -4.94 -24.19 11.85
C THR A 23 -5.86 -25.39 11.67
N THR A 24 -5.37 -26.47 11.08
CA THR A 24 -5.93 -27.82 11.30
C THR A 24 -4.76 -28.78 11.50
N LYS A 25 -4.30 -28.87 12.75
CA LYS A 25 -3.79 -30.13 13.27
C LYS A 25 -5.01 -30.98 13.62
N SER A 26 -5.42 -31.89 12.74
CA SER A 26 -6.13 -33.10 13.15
C SER A 26 -6.27 -34.10 11.99
N LEU A 27 -5.80 -35.31 12.28
CA LEU A 27 -6.26 -36.61 11.77
C LEU A 27 -6.03 -36.94 10.30
N LEU A 28 -5.06 -37.85 10.11
CA LEU A 28 -5.04 -38.85 9.03
C LEU A 28 -6.45 -39.28 8.58
N PRO A 29 -6.68 -39.34 7.27
CA PRO A 29 -7.58 -40.31 6.68
C PRO A 29 -6.74 -41.38 5.97
N ASP A 30 -6.85 -42.61 6.46
CA ASP A 30 -6.40 -43.79 5.75
C ASP A 30 -7.34 -43.99 4.53
N LYS A 31 -6.73 -44.13 3.34
CA LYS A 31 -7.27 -44.68 2.08
C LYS A 31 -8.46 -43.98 1.37
N LEU A 32 -8.20 -43.30 0.23
CA LEU A 32 -9.00 -43.33 -1.04
C LEU A 32 -8.38 -42.45 -2.18
N PRO A 33 -8.85 -42.54 -3.46
CA PRO A 33 -8.12 -43.05 -4.63
C PRO A 33 -7.38 -41.98 -5.48
N LYS A 34 -6.45 -42.47 -6.30
CA LYS A 34 -5.31 -41.74 -6.90
C LYS A 34 -5.60 -41.04 -8.25
N SER A 35 -6.84 -40.68 -8.58
CA SER A 35 -7.18 -40.18 -9.93
C SER A 35 -7.71 -38.74 -10.03
N GLU A 36 -7.74 -37.98 -8.94
CA GLU A 36 -8.25 -36.58 -8.93
C GLU A 36 -7.16 -35.52 -8.70
N LEU A 37 -5.90 -35.91 -8.86
CA LEU A 37 -4.73 -35.20 -8.31
C LEU A 37 -3.88 -34.53 -9.43
N GLN A 38 -4.48 -33.71 -10.31
CA GLN A 38 -3.70 -32.96 -11.32
C GLN A 38 -4.20 -31.53 -11.68
N LEU A 39 -5.39 -31.08 -11.26
CA LEU A 39 -5.83 -29.70 -11.50
C LEU A 39 -5.65 -28.76 -10.29
N GLU A 40 -5.55 -29.30 -9.07
CA GLU A 40 -5.48 -28.55 -7.81
C GLU A 40 -4.06 -28.03 -7.49
N THR A 41 -3.02 -28.68 -8.00
CA THR A 41 -1.62 -28.33 -7.69
C THR A 41 -1.11 -27.16 -8.53
N ASN A 42 -1.50 -27.09 -9.80
CA ASN A 42 -0.99 -26.04 -10.71
C ASN A 42 -1.48 -24.64 -10.30
N THR A 43 -2.75 -24.52 -9.89
CA THR A 43 -3.31 -23.25 -9.41
C THR A 43 -2.70 -22.80 -8.08
N SER A 44 -2.27 -23.73 -7.24
CA SER A 44 -1.63 -23.45 -5.95
C SER A 44 -0.22 -22.88 -6.14
N TYR A 45 0.61 -23.51 -6.98
CA TYR A 45 1.96 -23.03 -7.27
C TYR A 45 1.96 -21.68 -8.00
N ASP A 46 1.11 -21.51 -9.01
CA ASP A 46 0.99 -20.24 -9.72
C ASP A 46 0.56 -19.11 -8.79
N LYS A 47 -0.33 -19.40 -7.83
CA LYS A 47 -0.78 -18.42 -6.83
C LYS A 47 0.34 -18.03 -5.86
N ILE A 48 1.14 -18.99 -5.39
CA ILE A 48 2.30 -18.73 -4.52
C ILE A 48 3.34 -17.90 -5.28
N TRP A 49 3.62 -18.25 -6.54
CA TRP A 49 4.55 -17.53 -7.39
C TRP A 49 4.10 -16.09 -7.63
N ALA A 50 2.83 -15.89 -7.99
CA ALA A 50 2.27 -14.56 -8.20
C ALA A 50 2.33 -13.68 -6.92
N ALA A 51 2.07 -14.26 -5.74
CA ALA A 51 2.19 -13.54 -4.47
C ALA A 51 3.65 -13.14 -4.18
N TYR A 52 4.61 -14.02 -4.48
CA TYR A 52 6.03 -13.72 -4.35
C TYR A 52 6.46 -12.58 -5.28
N GLU A 53 6.09 -12.64 -6.56
CA GLU A 53 6.39 -11.58 -7.53
C GLU A 53 5.82 -10.23 -7.10
N GLN A 54 4.57 -10.21 -6.61
CA GLN A 54 3.95 -9.00 -6.08
C GLN A 54 4.71 -8.43 -4.87
N GLN A 55 5.11 -9.28 -3.92
CA GLN A 55 5.82 -8.84 -2.73
C GLN A 55 7.21 -8.27 -3.06
N VAL A 56 7.96 -8.94 -3.95
CA VAL A 56 9.28 -8.47 -4.41
C VAL A 56 9.15 -7.20 -5.24
N GLY A 57 8.19 -7.14 -6.17
CA GLY A 57 7.94 -5.96 -6.99
C GLY A 57 7.54 -4.74 -6.16
N LEU A 58 6.73 -4.94 -5.11
CA LEU A 58 6.35 -3.89 -4.18
C LEU A 58 7.57 -3.36 -3.41
N TYR A 59 8.43 -4.24 -2.91
CA TYR A 59 9.67 -3.85 -2.23
C TYR A 59 10.61 -3.07 -3.14
N ASP A 60 10.80 -3.57 -4.37
CA ASP A 60 11.67 -2.90 -5.33
C ASP A 60 11.17 -1.49 -5.65
N ALA A 61 9.89 -1.35 -5.96
CA ALA A 61 9.27 -0.06 -6.26
C ALA A 61 9.34 0.91 -5.07
N LEU A 62 8.88 0.49 -3.89
CA LEU A 62 8.69 1.41 -2.77
C LEU A 62 9.98 1.72 -1.99
N VAL A 63 10.92 0.77 -1.94
CA VAL A 63 12.14 0.86 -1.12
C VAL A 63 13.38 1.07 -1.98
N LYS A 64 13.66 0.17 -2.92
CA LYS A 64 14.91 0.23 -3.72
C LYS A 64 14.92 1.38 -4.73
N GLN A 65 13.86 1.58 -5.49
CA GLN A 65 13.77 2.62 -6.52
C GLN A 65 13.60 4.04 -5.92
N GLY A 66 13.52 4.17 -4.59
CA GLY A 66 13.46 5.45 -3.91
C GLY A 66 12.17 6.23 -4.15
N LEU A 67 11.07 5.55 -4.48
CA LEU A 67 9.77 6.19 -4.63
C LEU A 67 9.41 6.99 -3.37
N LYS A 68 8.98 8.22 -3.61
CA LYS A 68 8.63 9.15 -2.54
C LYS A 68 7.19 8.94 -2.11
N VAL A 69 6.99 7.96 -1.24
CA VAL A 69 5.69 7.54 -0.70
C VAL A 69 5.20 8.43 0.45
N ILE A 70 3.91 8.71 0.48
CA ILE A 70 3.16 9.32 1.58
C ILE A 70 2.05 8.35 1.98
N LEU A 71 2.10 7.83 3.21
CA LEU A 71 1.02 7.00 3.76
C LEU A 71 -0.04 7.88 4.40
N VAL A 72 -1.29 7.62 4.07
CA VAL A 72 -2.46 8.33 4.60
C VAL A 72 -3.44 7.30 5.16
N GLN A 73 -3.81 7.42 6.42
CA GLN A 73 -4.86 6.64 7.06
C GLN A 73 -6.13 7.50 7.16
N VAL A 74 -7.21 7.02 6.57
CA VAL A 74 -8.49 7.76 6.48
C VAL A 74 -9.48 7.32 7.57
N GLU A 75 -9.32 6.09 8.06
CA GLU A 75 -10.18 5.48 9.06
C GLU A 75 -9.34 4.96 10.22
N ASP A 76 -9.93 4.96 11.41
CA ASP A 76 -9.34 4.26 12.55
C ASP A 76 -9.49 2.73 12.35
N GLY A 77 -8.57 1.95 12.91
CA GLY A 77 -8.62 0.48 12.85
C GLY A 77 -7.77 -0.21 11.77
N VAL A 78 -6.90 0.52 11.08
CA VAL A 78 -5.84 -0.11 10.27
C VAL A 78 -4.82 -0.73 11.21
N ASP A 79 -4.67 -2.06 11.16
CA ASP A 79 -3.58 -2.74 11.85
C ASP A 79 -2.30 -2.64 11.02
N GLU A 80 -1.39 -1.77 11.44
CA GLU A 80 -0.11 -1.58 10.78
C GLU A 80 0.73 -2.86 10.72
N ALA A 81 0.51 -3.82 11.63
CA ALA A 81 1.21 -5.10 11.64
C ALA A 81 0.78 -6.03 10.49
N LEU A 82 -0.39 -5.80 9.90
CA LEU A 82 -0.91 -6.56 8.76
C LEU A 82 -0.46 -6.00 7.41
N LEU A 83 0.22 -4.85 7.39
CA LEU A 83 0.75 -4.29 6.15
C LEU A 83 1.90 -5.16 5.62
N PRO A 84 2.11 -5.23 4.29
CA PRO A 84 3.32 -5.79 3.72
C PRO A 84 4.58 -5.14 4.32
N GLU A 85 5.67 -5.90 4.45
CA GLU A 85 6.90 -5.45 5.12
C GLU A 85 7.44 -4.12 4.58
N SER A 86 7.33 -3.90 3.27
CA SER A 86 7.72 -2.65 2.62
C SER A 86 6.94 -1.44 3.11
N LEU A 87 5.63 -1.60 3.35
CA LEU A 87 4.78 -0.55 3.90
C LEU A 87 4.99 -0.38 5.41
N GLN A 88 5.24 -1.46 6.16
CA GLN A 88 5.62 -1.36 7.58
C GLN A 88 6.92 -0.56 7.73
N TYR A 89 7.92 -0.84 6.90
CA TYR A 89 9.17 -0.08 6.88
C TYR A 89 8.93 1.41 6.62
N ILE A 90 8.06 1.74 5.65
CA ILE A 90 7.71 3.13 5.34
C ILE A 90 6.93 3.78 6.49
N SER A 91 6.01 3.05 7.15
CA SER A 91 5.31 3.56 8.33
C SER A 91 6.31 3.94 9.43
N ARG A 92 7.24 3.03 9.76
CA ARG A 92 8.26 3.25 10.81
C ARG A 92 9.21 4.40 10.48
N THR A 93 9.58 4.57 9.21
CA THR A 93 10.57 5.58 8.78
C THR A 93 10.00 6.95 8.45
N LYS A 94 8.85 7.00 7.76
CA LYS A 94 8.24 8.26 7.27
C LYS A 94 6.96 8.65 8.03
N GLY A 95 6.40 7.74 8.82
CA GLY A 95 5.14 7.93 9.53
C GLY A 95 3.91 7.97 8.62
N ILE A 96 2.76 7.73 9.23
CA ILE A 96 1.44 7.75 8.59
C ILE A 96 0.74 9.07 8.90
N LEU A 97 0.17 9.71 7.88
CA LEU A 97 -0.72 10.87 8.06
C LEU A 97 -2.13 10.37 8.38
N LYS A 98 -2.63 10.68 9.58
CA LYS A 98 -4.01 10.35 9.96
C LYS A 98 -4.95 11.49 9.56
N TRP A 99 -5.96 11.17 8.76
CA TRP A 99 -7.09 12.04 8.45
C TRP A 99 -8.29 11.63 9.30
N ARG A 100 -9.02 12.62 9.82
CA ARG A 100 -10.19 12.38 10.68
C ARG A 100 -11.46 12.70 9.92
N GLN A 101 -12.24 11.66 9.59
CA GLN A 101 -13.47 11.80 8.80
C GLN A 101 -14.53 12.69 9.45
N ASN A 102 -14.75 12.52 10.76
CA ASN A 102 -15.83 13.20 11.47
C ASN A 102 -15.41 14.51 12.15
N ALA A 103 -14.16 14.94 11.93
CA ALA A 103 -13.66 16.18 12.49
C ALA A 103 -13.70 17.24 11.38
N GLY A 104 -14.61 18.22 11.50
CA GLY A 104 -14.83 19.24 10.47
C GLY A 104 -13.53 19.94 10.01
N ASP A 105 -13.55 20.63 8.87
CA ASP A 105 -12.35 21.12 8.15
C ASP A 105 -11.23 21.74 8.99
N ARG A 106 -11.57 22.42 10.09
CA ARG A 106 -10.57 22.98 11.03
C ARG A 106 -9.67 21.92 11.66
N ALA A 107 -10.22 20.74 11.99
CA ALA A 107 -9.49 19.65 12.60
C ALA A 107 -8.44 19.03 11.67
N ASN A 108 -8.73 19.00 10.36
CA ASN A 108 -7.82 18.46 9.34
C ASN A 108 -6.84 19.52 8.78
N ARG A 109 -6.82 20.75 9.31
CA ARG A 109 -5.86 21.79 8.85
C ARG A 109 -4.40 21.36 8.99
N ARG A 110 -4.07 20.65 10.09
CA ARG A 110 -2.71 20.11 10.30
C ARG A 110 -2.39 19.00 9.29
N PHE A 111 -3.35 18.11 9.03
CA PHE A 111 -3.24 17.07 7.99
C PHE A 111 -2.90 17.69 6.63
N TRP A 112 -3.70 18.65 6.16
CA TRP A 112 -3.45 19.31 4.87
C TRP A 112 -2.15 20.11 4.83
N LYS A 113 -1.73 20.69 5.96
CA LYS A 113 -0.42 21.35 6.07
C LYS A 113 0.72 20.34 5.87
N TYR A 114 0.70 19.21 6.59
CA TYR A 114 1.71 18.17 6.44
C TYR A 114 1.70 17.51 5.07
N MET A 115 0.52 17.28 4.49
CA MET A 115 0.39 16.74 3.14
C MET A 115 1.06 17.67 2.12
N ARG A 116 0.76 18.98 2.18
CA ARG A 116 1.39 19.98 1.31
C ARG A 116 2.91 20.07 1.49
N TYR A 117 3.42 19.93 2.71
CA TYR A 117 4.87 19.92 2.96
C TYR A 117 5.57 18.69 2.38
N ARG A 118 4.87 17.56 2.27
CA ARG A 118 5.40 16.36 1.61
C ARG A 118 5.30 16.45 0.08
N MET A 119 4.46 17.33 -0.45
CA MET A 119 4.33 17.57 -1.89
C MET A 119 5.50 18.38 -2.45
N PRO A 120 5.88 18.15 -3.72
CA PRO A 120 6.86 18.99 -4.40
C PRO A 120 6.26 20.39 -4.60
N PRO A 121 7.09 21.45 -4.61
CA PRO A 121 6.60 22.79 -4.89
C PRO A 121 5.96 22.80 -6.28
N ALA A 122 4.76 23.38 -6.37
CA ALA A 122 4.13 23.62 -7.66
C ALA A 122 5.08 24.48 -8.51
N LYS A 123 5.45 23.98 -9.69
CA LYS A 123 6.18 24.82 -10.65
C LYS A 123 5.23 25.95 -11.01
N ARG A 124 5.59 27.19 -10.68
CA ARG A 124 4.90 28.36 -11.25
C ARG A 124 5.11 28.28 -12.75
N GLN A 125 4.07 27.90 -13.49
CA GLN A 125 4.06 28.19 -14.92
C GLN A 125 4.17 29.71 -15.01
N LYS A 126 5.26 30.22 -15.61
CA LYS A 126 5.29 31.62 -16.01
C LYS A 126 4.12 31.77 -16.96
N SER A 127 3.11 32.54 -16.57
CA SER A 127 2.10 33.02 -17.49
C SER A 127 2.86 33.61 -18.66
N GLN A 128 2.73 33.01 -19.84
CA GLN A 128 3.24 33.63 -21.05
C GLN A 128 2.39 34.88 -21.23
N GLU A 129 2.96 36.01 -20.85
CA GLU A 129 2.44 37.34 -21.12
C GLU A 129 2.25 37.41 -22.62
N LEU A 130 0.99 37.38 -23.07
CA LEU A 130 0.63 37.58 -24.45
C LEU A 130 0.94 39.05 -24.77
N THR A 131 2.15 39.32 -25.22
CA THR A 131 2.48 40.58 -25.88
C THR A 131 1.70 40.60 -27.19
N VAL A 132 0.52 41.20 -27.15
CA VAL A 132 -0.22 41.59 -28.35
C VAL A 132 0.55 42.74 -28.98
N LEU A 133 1.09 42.50 -30.18
CA LEU A 133 1.61 43.53 -31.08
C LEU A 133 0.45 44.10 -31.92
#